data_AF-A0A0N7Z4J2-F1
#
_entry.id   AF-A0A0N7Z4J2-F1
#
_cell.length_a   1.000
_cell.length_b   1.000
_cell.length_c   1.000
_cell.angle_alpha   90.00
_cell.angle_beta   90.00
_cell.angle_gamma   90.00
#
_symmetry.space_group_name_H-M   'P 1'
#
loop_
_entity.id
_entity.type
_entity.pdbx_description
1 polymer ?
#
loop_
_entity_poly.entity_id
_entity_poly.type
_entity_poly.pdbx_seq_one_letter_code
_entity_poly.pdbx_strand_id
1 'polypeptide(L)'
;MRRDSIFYALFRQSPNLLFELLEDPPGQSQQYRFESVAVKEPRFEIDGVFLPPEADPPGTVFFAEVQMQKDERLYERMFGESMLYFYRNREYYSDWQAVVIYPSRSTEQSNSHPYRSLINSDQVHRVYLDELGSMEELPLGIAAMVLTITAESRNTGKSKNAS
;
A
#
# COMPACT_ATOMS: atom_id res chain seq x y z
N MET A 1 -12.08 -0.04 -8.05
CA MET A 1 -11.57 0.07 -9.44
C MET A 1 -11.05 1.45 -9.82
N ARG A 2 -11.84 2.56 -9.80
CA ARG A 2 -11.31 3.87 -10.24
C ARG A 2 -10.25 4.46 -9.28
N ARG A 3 -10.45 4.34 -7.96
CA ARG A 3 -9.50 4.84 -6.95
C ARG A 3 -8.18 4.08 -7.01
N ASP A 4 -8.25 2.76 -7.06
CA ASP A 4 -7.10 1.86 -7.16
C ASP A 4 -6.22 2.23 -8.38
N SER A 5 -6.85 2.60 -9.51
CA SER A 5 -6.12 3.06 -10.71
C SER A 5 -5.38 4.39 -10.56
N ILE A 6 -5.87 5.31 -9.72
CA ILE A 6 -5.21 6.60 -9.46
C ILE A 6 -4.00 6.40 -8.56
N PHE A 7 -4.14 5.61 -7.51
CA PHE A 7 -3.02 5.29 -6.60
C PHE A 7 -1.93 4.53 -7.33
N TYR A 8 -2.31 3.58 -8.17
CA TYR A 8 -1.39 2.89 -9.05
C TYR A 8 -0.63 3.85 -9.97
N ALA A 9 -1.33 4.82 -10.58
CA ALA A 9 -0.69 5.83 -11.41
C ALA A 9 0.26 6.74 -10.61
N LEU A 10 -0.11 7.11 -9.37
CA LEU A 10 0.73 7.91 -8.48
C LEU A 10 2.01 7.17 -8.10
N PHE A 11 1.93 5.91 -7.67
CA PHE A 11 3.11 5.12 -7.31
C PHE A 11 3.99 4.81 -8.53
N ARG A 12 3.39 4.59 -9.70
CA ARG A 12 4.15 4.42 -10.95
C ARG A 12 4.92 5.68 -11.34
N GLN A 13 4.36 6.86 -11.07
CA GLN A 13 5.01 8.13 -11.37
C GLN A 13 6.04 8.52 -10.29
N SER A 14 5.74 8.23 -9.02
CA SER A 14 6.58 8.56 -7.87
C SER A 14 6.54 7.43 -6.82
N PRO A 15 7.42 6.42 -6.93
CA PRO A 15 7.49 5.33 -5.96
C PRO A 15 7.84 5.83 -4.55
N ASN A 16 8.59 6.94 -4.46
CA ASN A 16 8.99 7.55 -3.18
C ASN A 16 7.79 7.88 -2.28
N LEU A 17 6.61 8.10 -2.89
CA LEU A 17 5.39 8.46 -2.21
C LEU A 17 4.95 7.44 -1.15
N LEU A 18 5.26 6.15 -1.35
CA LEU A 18 4.99 5.12 -0.34
C LEU A 18 5.77 5.40 0.94
N PHE A 19 7.04 5.77 0.81
CA PHE A 19 7.96 5.92 1.94
C PHE A 19 7.71 7.23 2.72
N GLU A 20 7.07 8.21 2.10
CA GLU A 20 6.55 9.39 2.79
C GLU A 20 5.42 9.06 3.78
N LEU A 21 4.80 7.88 3.67
CA LEU A 21 3.78 7.40 4.61
C LEU A 21 4.36 6.62 5.80
N LEU A 22 5.66 6.31 5.78
CA LEU A 22 6.30 5.47 6.79
C LEU A 22 7.06 6.34 7.80
N GLU A 23 7.03 5.94 9.07
CA GLU A 23 7.77 6.62 10.14
C GLU A 23 9.29 6.44 9.98
N ASP A 24 9.73 5.27 9.54
CA ASP A 24 11.15 4.93 9.32
C ASP A 24 11.38 4.42 7.89
N PRO A 25 11.49 5.32 6.90
CA PRO A 25 11.74 4.94 5.51
C PRO A 25 13.20 4.50 5.30
N PRO A 26 13.46 3.60 4.33
CA PRO A 26 14.83 3.20 4.00
C PRO A 26 15.64 4.40 3.47
N GLY A 27 16.92 4.49 3.85
CA GLY A 27 17.77 5.66 3.52
C GLY A 27 17.98 5.95 2.02
N GLN A 28 17.64 5.02 1.12
CA GLN A 28 17.67 5.19 -0.33
C GLN A 28 16.26 5.07 -0.97
N SER A 29 15.20 5.47 -0.25
CA SER A 29 13.80 5.37 -0.68
C SER A 29 13.52 5.92 -2.09
N GLN A 30 14.23 6.99 -2.49
CA GLN A 30 14.07 7.62 -3.80
C GLN A 30 14.51 6.75 -4.98
N GLN A 31 15.32 5.71 -4.73
CA GLN A 31 15.83 4.81 -5.77
C GLN A 31 14.97 3.56 -5.97
N TYR A 32 13.90 3.41 -5.18
CA TYR A 32 12.97 2.29 -5.33
C TYR A 32 12.20 2.38 -6.65
N ARG A 33 11.94 1.21 -7.25
CA ARG A 33 11.12 1.08 -8.46
C ARG A 33 9.79 0.42 -8.13
N PHE A 34 8.72 0.85 -8.80
CA PHE A 34 7.39 0.30 -8.62
C PHE A 34 7.01 -0.64 -9.78
N GLU A 35 6.51 -1.82 -9.45
CA GLU A 35 6.04 -2.83 -10.40
C GLU A 35 4.72 -3.47 -9.94
N SER A 36 3.87 -3.86 -10.89
CA SER A 36 2.79 -4.83 -10.67
C SER A 36 3.21 -6.16 -11.25
N VAL A 37 3.03 -7.23 -10.49
CA VAL A 37 3.55 -8.56 -10.84
C VAL A 37 2.42 -9.57 -10.91
N ALA A 38 2.28 -10.20 -12.08
CA ALA A 38 1.44 -11.38 -12.26
C ALA A 38 2.24 -12.66 -12.00
N VAL A 39 1.84 -13.41 -10.99
CA VAL A 39 2.39 -14.71 -10.62
C VAL A 39 1.58 -15.79 -11.34
N LYS A 40 2.22 -16.62 -12.17
CA LYS A 40 1.50 -17.51 -13.12
C LYS A 40 0.82 -18.72 -12.48
N GLU A 41 1.42 -19.35 -11.47
CA GLU A 41 0.86 -20.52 -10.77
C GLU A 41 1.26 -20.52 -9.29
N PRO A 42 0.30 -20.53 -8.34
CA PRO A 42 -1.11 -20.19 -8.55
C PRO A 42 -1.23 -18.76 -9.11
N ARG A 43 -2.32 -18.46 -9.83
CA ARG A 43 -2.53 -17.14 -10.42
C ARG A 43 -2.80 -16.12 -9.33
N PHE A 44 -1.84 -15.25 -9.08
CA PHE A 44 -1.97 -14.11 -8.17
C PHE A 44 -1.47 -12.85 -8.88
N GLU A 45 -2.03 -11.71 -8.53
CA GLU A 45 -1.59 -10.41 -9.01
C GLU A 45 -1.26 -9.56 -7.80
N ILE A 46 -0.01 -9.13 -7.70
CA ILE A 46 0.42 -8.20 -6.65
C ILE A 46 0.44 -6.82 -7.27
N ASP A 47 -0.46 -5.96 -6.81
CA ASP A 47 -0.69 -4.64 -7.41
C ASP A 47 0.41 -3.65 -7.08
N GLY A 48 1.09 -3.80 -5.95
CA GLY A 48 2.19 -2.91 -5.56
C GLY A 48 3.40 -3.65 -5.04
N VAL A 49 4.41 -3.80 -5.89
CA VAL A 49 5.75 -4.27 -5.51
C VAL A 49 6.75 -3.14 -5.67
N PHE A 50 7.46 -2.80 -4.60
CA PHE A 50 8.47 -1.76 -4.57
C PHE A 50 9.84 -2.39 -4.38
N LEU A 51 10.64 -2.35 -5.45
CA LEU A 51 11.93 -3.00 -5.56
C LEU A 51 13.04 -2.09 -5.04
N PRO A 52 13.90 -2.56 -4.13
CA PRO A 52 15.06 -1.80 -3.70
C PRO A 52 16.05 -1.58 -4.87
N PRO A 53 16.93 -0.58 -4.79
CA PRO A 53 18.05 -0.47 -5.71
C PRO A 53 18.94 -1.72 -5.62
N GLU A 54 19.62 -2.07 -6.71
CA GLU A 54 20.62 -3.14 -6.70
C GLU A 54 21.78 -2.75 -5.78
N ALA A 55 21.99 -3.53 -4.72
CA ALA A 55 23.01 -3.30 -3.71
C ALA A 55 23.50 -4.63 -3.14
N ASP A 56 24.69 -4.62 -2.54
CA ASP A 56 25.25 -5.71 -1.75
C ASP A 56 25.62 -5.19 -0.35
N PRO A 57 24.92 -5.61 0.73
CA PRO A 57 23.86 -6.62 0.75
C PRO A 57 22.57 -6.17 0.04
N PRO A 58 21.72 -7.11 -0.40
CA PRO A 58 20.43 -6.78 -0.99
C PRO A 58 19.54 -5.99 -0.03
N GLY A 59 18.62 -5.19 -0.57
CA GLY A 59 17.69 -4.38 0.22
C GLY A 59 16.39 -5.10 0.60
N THR A 60 15.48 -4.32 1.20
CA THR A 60 14.14 -4.76 1.59
C THR A 60 13.14 -4.52 0.47
N VAL A 61 12.36 -5.54 0.09
CA VAL A 61 11.22 -5.39 -0.83
C VAL A 61 9.97 -4.95 -0.06
N PHE A 62 9.19 -4.02 -0.63
CA PHE A 62 7.93 -3.58 -0.03
C PHE A 62 6.75 -4.01 -0.88
N PHE A 63 5.71 -4.54 -0.23
CA PHE A 63 4.43 -4.87 -0.84
C PHE A 63 3.39 -3.86 -0.36
N ALA A 64 2.69 -3.19 -1.26
CA ALA A 64 1.68 -2.20 -0.90
C ALA A 64 0.31 -2.56 -1.45
N GLU A 65 -0.70 -2.44 -0.58
CA GLU A 65 -2.11 -2.60 -0.91
C GLU A 65 -2.88 -1.33 -0.58
N VAL A 66 -3.70 -0.85 -1.52
CA VAL A 66 -4.57 0.31 -1.32
C VAL A 66 -6.01 -0.17 -1.24
N GLN A 67 -6.57 -0.20 -0.04
CA GLN A 67 -7.88 -0.80 0.20
C GLN A 67 -8.95 0.27 0.41
N MET A 68 -9.67 0.59 -0.67
CA MET A 68 -10.69 1.67 -0.70
C MET A 68 -12.07 1.25 -0.21
N GLN A 69 -12.32 -0.06 -0.10
CA GLN A 69 -13.58 -0.65 0.32
C GLN A 69 -13.30 -1.79 1.28
N LYS A 70 -14.24 -2.16 2.14
CA LYS A 70 -14.01 -3.28 3.05
C LYS A 70 -13.84 -4.58 2.29
N ASP A 71 -12.75 -5.29 2.56
CA ASP A 71 -12.45 -6.61 2.02
C ASP A 71 -12.10 -7.54 3.17
N GLU A 72 -12.99 -8.51 3.42
CA GLU A 72 -12.87 -9.42 4.56
C GLU A 72 -11.84 -10.54 4.32
N ARG A 73 -11.12 -10.50 3.19
CA ARG A 73 -10.05 -11.44 2.85
C ARG A 73 -8.76 -10.76 2.41
N LEU A 74 -8.58 -9.48 2.75
CA LEU A 74 -7.42 -8.72 2.35
C LEU A 74 -6.14 -9.33 2.93
N TYR A 75 -6.11 -9.61 4.22
CA TYR A 75 -4.90 -10.10 4.89
C TYR A 75 -4.52 -11.50 4.41
N GLU A 76 -5.51 -12.39 4.26
CA GLU A 76 -5.37 -13.72 3.66
C GLU A 76 -4.64 -13.64 2.32
N ARG A 77 -5.12 -12.74 1.44
CA ARG A 77 -4.62 -12.56 0.08
C ARG A 77 -3.23 -11.94 0.11
N MET A 78 -3.10 -10.75 0.70
CA MET A 78 -1.86 -9.98 0.71
C MET A 78 -0.70 -10.81 1.27
N PHE A 79 -0.88 -11.48 2.41
CA PHE A 79 0.19 -12.28 2.99
C PHE A 79 0.50 -13.52 2.15
N GLY A 80 -0.50 -14.21 1.63
CA GLY A 80 -0.26 -15.36 0.75
C GLY A 80 0.55 -14.99 -0.49
N GLU A 81 0.19 -13.89 -1.13
CA GLU A 81 0.82 -13.41 -2.36
C GLU A 81 2.22 -12.85 -2.11
N SER A 82 2.36 -11.99 -1.10
CA SER A 82 3.64 -11.38 -0.71
C SER A 82 4.66 -12.44 -0.30
N MET A 83 4.25 -13.42 0.52
CA MET A 83 5.16 -14.47 0.98
C MET A 83 5.57 -15.41 -0.16
N LEU A 84 4.65 -15.71 -1.09
CA LEU A 84 4.98 -16.51 -2.27
C LEU A 84 5.96 -15.77 -3.19
N TYR A 85 5.75 -14.47 -3.42
CA TYR A 85 6.67 -13.66 -4.22
C TYR A 85 8.05 -13.60 -3.55
N PHE A 86 8.10 -13.29 -2.26
CA PHE A 86 9.36 -13.21 -1.52
C PHE A 86 10.12 -14.53 -1.53
N TYR A 87 9.44 -15.65 -1.29
CA TYR A 87 10.03 -16.99 -1.38
C TYR A 87 10.69 -17.26 -2.73
N ARG A 88 10.04 -16.86 -3.83
CA ARG A 88 10.55 -17.08 -5.20
C ARG A 88 11.73 -16.19 -5.59
N ASN A 89 11.92 -15.09 -4.87
CA ASN A 89 12.93 -14.08 -5.16
C ASN A 89 13.87 -13.88 -3.96
N ARG A 90 14.00 -14.89 -3.10
CA ARG A 90 14.67 -14.75 -1.79
C ARG A 90 16.14 -14.36 -1.92
N GLU A 91 16.80 -14.71 -3.02
CA GLU A 91 18.19 -14.30 -3.29
C GLU A 91 18.36 -12.80 -3.58
N TYR A 92 17.30 -12.08 -3.98
CA TYR A 92 17.37 -10.68 -4.40
C TYR A 92 17.07 -9.68 -3.28
N TYR A 93 16.62 -10.15 -2.11
CA TYR A 93 16.16 -9.30 -1.02
C TYR A 93 16.67 -9.79 0.33
N SER A 94 17.10 -8.89 1.20
CA SER A 94 17.47 -9.23 2.57
C SER A 94 16.25 -9.47 3.45
N ASP A 95 15.18 -8.70 3.21
CA ASP A 95 13.99 -8.64 4.03
C ASP A 95 12.74 -8.22 3.21
N TRP A 96 11.57 -8.25 3.83
CA TRP A 96 10.30 -7.80 3.27
C TRP A 96 9.53 -6.90 4.25
N GLN A 97 8.73 -6.00 3.69
CA GLN A 97 7.73 -5.23 4.44
C GLN A 97 6.42 -5.12 3.66
N ALA A 98 5.33 -4.90 4.38
CA ALA A 98 3.97 -4.80 3.88
C ALA A 98 3.37 -3.46 4.32
N VAL A 99 2.74 -2.74 3.41
CA VAL A 99 2.06 -1.47 3.69
C VAL A 99 0.62 -1.57 3.21
N VAL A 100 -0.34 -1.38 4.11
CA VAL A 100 -1.75 -1.33 3.76
C VAL A 100 -2.29 0.07 3.99
N ILE A 101 -2.80 0.69 2.93
CA ILE A 101 -3.28 2.06 2.92
C ILE A 101 -4.81 2.04 2.88
N TYR A 102 -5.42 2.60 3.92
CA TYR A 102 -6.86 2.70 4.09
C TYR A 102 -7.32 4.16 4.07
N PRO A 103 -8.51 4.47 3.55
CA PRO A 103 -9.13 5.78 3.77
C PRO A 103 -9.45 6.01 5.26
N SER A 104 -9.83 4.97 6.02
CA SER A 104 -10.03 5.02 7.47
C SER A 104 -10.04 3.63 8.11
N ARG A 105 -10.02 3.55 9.44
CA ARG A 105 -10.17 2.26 10.17
C ARG A 105 -11.43 1.48 9.80
N SER A 106 -12.50 2.16 9.40
CA SER A 106 -13.78 1.52 9.05
C SER A 106 -13.69 0.58 7.84
N THR A 107 -12.70 0.78 6.96
CA THR A 107 -12.48 -0.04 5.77
C THR A 107 -11.54 -1.22 6.00
N GLU A 108 -10.87 -1.28 7.15
CA GLU A 108 -10.04 -2.43 7.54
C GLU A 108 -10.90 -3.69 7.72
N GLN A 109 -10.34 -4.84 7.35
CA GLN A 109 -10.95 -6.15 7.53
C GLN A 109 -11.39 -6.36 8.99
N SER A 110 -12.61 -6.88 9.20
CA SER A 110 -13.20 -6.99 10.55
C SER A 110 -12.45 -8.00 11.41
N ASN A 111 -12.03 -9.11 10.81
CA ASN A 111 -11.38 -10.21 11.51
C ASN A 111 -9.90 -10.27 11.18
N SER A 112 -9.09 -9.52 11.93
CA SER A 112 -7.62 -9.51 11.82
C SER A 112 -6.92 -10.48 12.78
N HIS A 113 -7.66 -11.09 13.72
CA HIS A 113 -7.09 -11.96 14.75
C HIS A 113 -6.25 -13.14 14.20
N PRO A 114 -6.62 -13.81 13.08
CA PRO A 114 -5.82 -14.89 12.50
C PRO A 114 -4.38 -14.46 12.15
N TYR A 115 -4.19 -13.19 11.79
CA TYR A 115 -2.93 -12.62 11.33
C TYR A 115 -2.27 -11.67 12.32
N ARG A 116 -2.78 -11.60 13.55
CA ARG A 116 -2.34 -10.66 14.60
C ARG A 116 -0.83 -10.59 14.80
N SER A 117 -0.11 -11.71 14.65
CA SER A 117 1.35 -11.73 14.81
C SER A 117 2.07 -10.99 13.71
N LEU A 118 1.56 -11.05 12.46
CA LEU A 118 2.09 -10.29 11.33
C LEU A 118 1.65 -8.83 11.43
N ILE A 119 0.36 -8.59 11.66
CA ILE A 119 -0.21 -7.23 11.70
C ILE A 119 0.40 -6.36 12.81
N ASN A 120 0.86 -6.97 13.89
CA ASN A 120 1.50 -6.28 15.01
C ASN A 120 3.05 -6.36 14.97
N SER A 121 3.65 -6.90 13.90
CA SER A 121 5.10 -6.85 13.74
C SER A 121 5.54 -5.50 13.16
N ASP A 122 6.84 -5.25 13.21
CA ASP A 122 7.52 -4.11 12.56
C ASP A 122 7.55 -4.20 11.03
N GLN A 123 7.18 -5.34 10.45
CA GLN A 123 7.15 -5.56 9.00
C GLN A 123 5.83 -5.12 8.36
N VAL A 124 4.76 -4.88 9.13
CA VAL A 124 3.43 -4.55 8.60
C VAL A 124 2.99 -3.16 9.05
N HIS A 125 2.84 -2.27 8.09
CA HIS A 125 2.43 -0.88 8.29
C HIS A 125 0.98 -0.71 7.87
N ARG A 126 0.13 -0.24 8.79
CA ARG A 126 -1.26 0.13 8.48
C ARG A 126 -1.39 1.64 8.50
N VAL A 127 -1.62 2.21 7.34
CA VAL A 127 -1.72 3.66 7.14
C VAL A 127 -3.19 4.02 6.98
N TYR A 128 -3.70 4.89 7.84
CA TYR A 128 -5.07 5.43 7.73
C TYR A 128 -5.00 6.89 7.32
N LEU A 129 -5.50 7.19 6.12
CA LEU A 129 -5.32 8.49 5.49
C LEU A 129 -6.07 9.62 6.19
N ASP A 130 -7.12 9.31 6.95
CA ASP A 130 -7.83 10.25 7.81
C ASP A 130 -7.15 10.51 9.16
N GLU A 131 -6.06 9.79 9.46
CA GLU A 131 -5.29 9.92 10.71
C GLU A 131 -3.92 10.59 10.51
N LEU A 132 -3.58 11.02 9.28
CA LEU A 132 -2.27 11.61 8.96
C LEU A 132 -2.06 13.05 9.46
N GLY A 133 -3.05 13.64 10.13
CA GLY A 133 -2.98 15.03 10.62
C GLY A 133 -3.58 16.05 9.65
N SER A 134 -3.18 17.31 9.80
CA SER A 134 -3.72 18.41 8.98
C SER A 134 -3.15 18.39 7.56
N MET A 135 -3.98 18.66 6.55
CA MET A 135 -3.54 18.61 5.14
C MET A 135 -2.41 19.58 4.83
N GLU A 136 -2.31 20.69 5.57
CA GLU A 136 -1.29 21.72 5.43
C GLU A 136 0.10 21.26 5.90
N GLU A 137 0.16 20.24 6.76
CA GLU A 137 1.40 19.67 7.29
C GLU A 137 1.86 18.43 6.51
N LEU A 138 1.01 17.88 5.65
CA LEU A 138 1.33 16.70 4.86
C LEU A 138 2.33 17.04 3.75
N PRO A 139 3.28 16.13 3.45
CA PRO A 139 4.05 16.21 2.22
C PRO A 139 3.12 16.33 1.01
N LEU A 140 3.50 17.14 0.02
CA LEU A 140 2.64 17.49 -1.12
C LEU A 140 2.04 16.26 -1.82
N GLY A 141 2.84 15.20 -1.98
CA GLY A 141 2.39 13.95 -2.59
C GLY A 141 1.28 13.28 -1.78
N ILE A 142 1.44 13.24 -0.46
CA ILE A 142 0.47 12.67 0.48
C ILE A 142 -0.81 13.52 0.51
N ALA A 143 -0.68 14.85 0.53
CA ALA A 143 -1.82 15.75 0.43
C ALA A 143 -2.62 15.53 -0.86
N ALA A 144 -1.93 15.39 -2.00
CA ALA A 144 -2.57 15.08 -3.28
C ALA A 144 -3.31 13.73 -3.24
N MET A 145 -2.71 12.72 -2.63
CA MET A 145 -3.31 11.40 -2.44
C MET A 145 -4.60 11.48 -1.60
N VAL A 146 -4.57 12.16 -0.45
CA VAL A 146 -5.75 12.38 0.41
C VAL A 146 -6.84 13.17 -0.33
N LEU A 147 -6.47 14.17 -1.13
CA LEU A 147 -7.41 14.95 -1.93
C LEU A 147 -8.17 14.10 -2.95
N THR A 148 -7.52 13.09 -3.56
CA THR A 148 -8.20 12.21 -4.51
C THR A 148 -9.35 11.42 -3.87
N ILE A 149 -9.22 11.04 -2.59
CA ILE A 149 -10.27 10.33 -1.83
C ILE A 149 -11.39 11.28 -1.40
N THR A 150 -11.03 12.48 -0.93
CA THR A 150 -12.01 13.44 -0.38
C THR A 150 -12.84 14.11 -1.48
N ALA A 151 -12.24 14.42 -2.63
CA ALA A 151 -12.94 15.03 -3.76
C ALA A 151 -14.06 14.14 -4.32
N GLU A 152 -13.84 12.83 -4.42
CA GLU A 152 -14.89 11.91 -4.88
C GLU A 152 -15.99 11.70 -3.84
N SER A 153 -15.66 11.72 -2.55
CA SER A 153 -16.66 11.63 -1.46
C SER A 153 -17.64 12.81 -1.47
N ARG A 154 -17.20 14.00 -1.91
CA ARG A 154 -18.09 15.17 -2.12
C ARG A 154 -18.97 15.04 -3.37
N ASN A 155 -18.52 14.35 -4.41
CA ASN A 155 -19.30 14.14 -5.63
C ASN A 155 -20.38 13.07 -5.47
N THR A 156 -20.16 12.03 -4.65
CA THR A 156 -21.19 11.03 -4.34
C THR A 156 -22.30 11.58 -3.44
N GLY A 157 -22.01 12.58 -2.60
CA GLY A 157 -23.00 13.29 -1.78
C GLY A 157 -23.92 14.22 -2.57
N LYS A 158 -23.43 14.85 -3.65
CA LYS A 158 -24.26 15.75 -4.49
C LYS A 158 -25.24 15.01 -5.41
N SER A 159 -24.97 13.74 -5.75
CA SER A 159 -25.86 12.95 -6.62
C SER A 159 -27.11 12.40 -5.92
N LYS A 160 -27.20 12.44 -4.58
CA LYS A 160 -28.37 11.96 -3.83
C LYS A 160 -29.43 13.03 -3.55
N ASN A 161 -29.15 14.30 -3.84
CA ASN A 161 -30.09 15.41 -3.63
C ASN A 161 -30.68 15.96 -4.94
N ALA A 162 -30.55 15.20 -6.03
CA ALA A 162 -31.14 15.52 -7.34
C ALA A 162 -31.89 14.28 -7.85
N SER A 163 -32.98 13.91 -7.17
CA SER A 163 -34.05 13.04 -7.68
C SER A 163 -35.32 13.31 -6.90
#